data_AF-A0A953XRJ8-F1
#
_entry.id   AF-A0A953XRJ8-F1
#
_cell.length_a   1.000
_cell.length_b   1.000
_cell.length_c   1.000
_cell.angle_alpha   90.00
_cell.angle_beta   90.00
_cell.angle_gamma   90.00
#
_symmetry.space_group_name_H-M   'P 1'
#
loop_
_entity.id
_entity.type
_entity.pdbx_description
1 polymer ?
#
loop_
_entity_poly.entity_id
_entity_poly.type
_entity_poly.pdbx_seq_one_letter_code
_entity_poly.pdbx_strand_id
1 'polypeptide(L)'
;MLLQFCDKCGRPLSEGCLARGEAVERDGELVCAHCVSAEQSKAAMRAEKARAAEPEGPLGHYEKAVWSCESCGIPVTALDLIEGRASRVGGLLKCSRCAPIEDAPEPAAPKPAAARPAPGRPSLPRGKPAFAAPKAASAPRHSKAAAEHYVEEANTEQRRPILPIVMFAIILPMFAISLYYAVTSQVKLNEVMSGQGNEPQDKRNRRPQEPLLPDRTGTPDNRPDVTAPGNVEPEQPPVKPSPPTEGPKQRPIPNEVMDDLVTVENELAAPVIKQLQSPDLAQVWEGLIVAGSRRLIATRPYVRALLQDKDDQIRALACRVSGMLSDKEALPELKHRYEQDPAEPVRTEARKAYDRLTGEATRELKDLTDTELEDMLRDIKRELERRNGRSD
;
A
#
# COMPACT_ATOMS: atom_id res chain seq x y z
N MET A 1 -13.10 67.25 -30.11
CA MET A 1 -12.63 65.99 -29.49
C MET A 1 -13.86 65.23 -29.05
N LEU A 2 -14.16 64.13 -29.72
CA LEU A 2 -15.24 63.24 -29.31
C LEU A 2 -14.71 62.34 -28.20
N LEU A 3 -15.13 62.58 -26.97
CA LEU A 3 -14.84 61.70 -25.85
C LEU A 3 -15.67 60.43 -26.02
N GLN A 4 -15.01 59.30 -26.23
CA GLN A 4 -15.64 57.98 -26.18
C GLN A 4 -15.64 57.49 -24.73
N PHE A 5 -16.56 56.60 -24.40
CA PHE A 5 -16.68 56.03 -23.06
C PHE A 5 -16.64 54.51 -23.14
N CYS A 6 -16.10 53.87 -22.10
CA CYS A 6 -16.17 52.42 -21.97
C CYS A 6 -17.62 52.00 -21.74
N ASP A 7 -18.16 51.11 -22.57
CA ASP A 7 -19.56 50.70 -22.49
C ASP A 7 -19.89 49.91 -21.21
N LYS A 8 -18.88 49.30 -20.56
CA LYS A 8 -19.09 48.53 -19.31
C LYS A 8 -19.00 49.34 -18.03
N CYS A 9 -18.09 50.31 -17.95
CA CYS A 9 -17.82 51.05 -16.71
C CYS A 9 -18.00 52.56 -16.82
N GLY A 10 -18.33 53.09 -18.01
CA GLY A 10 -18.52 54.51 -18.25
C GLY A 10 -17.26 55.36 -18.14
N ARG A 11 -16.06 54.75 -18.06
CA ARG A 11 -14.79 55.49 -17.96
C ARG A 11 -14.52 56.21 -19.29
N PRO A 12 -14.17 57.51 -19.28
CA PRO A 12 -13.81 58.22 -20.50
C PRO A 12 -12.53 57.64 -21.11
N LEU A 13 -12.53 57.51 -22.43
CA LEU A 13 -11.46 56.98 -23.25
C LEU A 13 -11.00 58.07 -24.21
N SER A 14 -9.68 58.22 -24.33
CA SER A 14 -9.10 59.22 -25.22
C SER A 14 -9.09 58.74 -26.68
N GLU A 15 -9.11 59.71 -27.59
CA GLU A 15 -8.91 59.50 -29.02
C GLU A 15 -7.54 58.80 -29.22
N GLY A 16 -7.54 57.54 -29.67
CA GLY A 16 -6.34 56.70 -29.79
C GLY A 16 -6.13 55.64 -28.69
N CYS A 17 -7.05 55.48 -27.74
CA CYS A 17 -6.98 54.40 -26.74
C CYS A 17 -6.92 52.99 -27.36
N LEU A 18 -7.63 52.75 -28.47
CA LEU A 18 -7.55 51.51 -29.26
C LEU A 18 -6.13 51.27 -29.79
N ALA A 19 -5.51 52.30 -30.36
CA ALA A 19 -4.15 52.21 -30.92
C ALA A 19 -3.08 51.92 -29.84
N ARG A 20 -3.32 52.37 -28.60
CA ARG A 20 -2.44 52.11 -27.44
C ARG A 20 -2.77 50.81 -26.70
N GLY A 21 -3.81 50.07 -27.09
CA GLY A 21 -4.26 48.86 -26.39
C GLY A 21 -4.90 49.12 -25.03
N GLU A 22 -5.30 50.36 -24.74
CA GLU A 22 -5.99 50.74 -23.51
C GLU A 22 -7.49 50.41 -23.55
N ALA A 23 -8.03 50.16 -24.75
CA ALA A 23 -9.37 49.69 -25.00
C ALA A 23 -9.36 48.65 -26.13
N VAL A 24 -10.40 47.81 -26.16
CA VAL A 24 -10.63 46.78 -27.18
C VAL A 24 -12.08 46.85 -27.60
N GLU A 25 -12.33 46.76 -28.90
CA GLU A 25 -13.67 46.62 -29.45
C GLU A 25 -14.07 45.14 -29.48
N ARG A 26 -15.16 44.78 -28.81
CA ARG A 26 -15.72 43.40 -28.79
C ARG A 26 -17.21 43.48 -29.07
N ASP A 27 -17.65 42.77 -30.10
CA ASP A 27 -19.08 42.68 -30.47
C ASP A 27 -19.74 44.06 -30.70
N GLY A 28 -18.97 45.05 -31.14
CA GLY A 28 -19.42 46.43 -31.36
C GLY A 28 -19.43 47.31 -30.10
N GLU A 29 -18.99 46.80 -28.95
CA GLU A 29 -18.80 47.57 -27.72
C GLU A 29 -17.32 47.95 -27.52
N LEU A 30 -17.07 49.19 -27.10
CA LEU A 30 -15.75 49.69 -26.76
C LEU A 30 -15.48 49.45 -25.26
N VAL A 31 -14.61 48.49 -24.95
CA VAL A 31 -14.36 48.05 -23.56
C VAL A 31 -12.93 48.40 -23.15
N CYS A 32 -12.76 49.09 -22.01
CA CYS A 32 -11.42 49.44 -21.51
C CYS A 32 -10.66 48.19 -21.02
N ALA A 33 -9.33 48.23 -21.09
CA ALA A 33 -8.45 47.13 -20.70
C ALA A 33 -8.70 46.62 -19.27
N HIS A 34 -9.09 47.51 -18.35
CA HIS A 34 -9.42 47.13 -16.97
C HIS A 34 -10.70 46.29 -16.88
N CYS A 35 -11.71 46.54 -17.72
CA CYS A 35 -12.91 45.71 -17.74
C CYS A 35 -12.61 44.35 -18.38
N VAL A 36 -11.77 44.32 -19.42
CA VAL A 36 -11.33 43.07 -20.05
C VAL A 36 -10.57 42.18 -19.07
N SER A 37 -9.62 42.73 -18.30
CA SER A 37 -8.88 41.97 -17.30
C SER A 37 -9.75 41.50 -16.14
N ALA A 38 -10.72 42.31 -15.71
CA ALA A 38 -11.69 41.93 -14.68
C ALA A 38 -12.63 40.80 -15.14
N GLU A 39 -12.98 40.74 -16.43
CA GLU A 39 -13.76 39.62 -16.97
C GLU A 39 -12.93 38.35 -17.11
N GLN A 40 -11.68 38.47 -17.54
CA GLN A 40 -10.76 37.33 -17.62
C GLN A 40 -10.50 36.73 -16.23
N SER A 41 -10.30 37.56 -15.20
CA SER A 41 -10.12 37.05 -13.84
C SER A 41 -11.40 36.39 -13.29
N LYS A 42 -12.58 36.94 -13.56
CA LYS A 42 -13.87 36.30 -13.22
C LYS A 42 -14.07 34.99 -13.98
N ALA A 43 -13.67 34.92 -15.25
CA ALA A 43 -13.73 33.69 -16.05
C ALA A 43 -12.76 32.63 -15.50
N ALA A 44 -11.54 33.02 -15.13
CA ALA A 44 -10.57 32.15 -14.49
C ALA A 44 -11.08 31.60 -13.15
N MET A 45 -11.62 32.46 -12.26
CA MET A 45 -12.23 32.00 -11.00
C MET A 45 -13.43 31.08 -11.22
N ARG A 46 -14.25 31.33 -12.25
CA ARG A 46 -15.37 30.44 -12.60
C ARG A 46 -14.86 29.10 -13.12
N ALA A 47 -13.80 29.07 -13.93
CA ALA A 47 -13.20 27.85 -14.43
C ALA A 47 -12.54 27.04 -13.30
N GLU A 48 -11.85 27.71 -12.38
CA GLU A 48 -11.26 27.09 -11.19
C GLU A 48 -12.36 26.54 -10.26
N LYS A 49 -13.41 27.33 -10.01
CA LYS A 49 -14.57 26.88 -9.24
C LYS A 49 -15.31 25.73 -9.93
N ALA A 50 -15.39 25.71 -11.26
CA ALA A 50 -15.98 24.61 -12.01
C ALA A 50 -15.12 23.34 -11.91
N ARG A 51 -13.78 23.46 -11.94
CA ARG A 51 -12.85 22.35 -11.66
C ARG A 51 -12.95 21.84 -10.23
N ALA A 52 -13.14 22.75 -9.26
CA ALA A 52 -13.36 22.40 -7.86
C ALA A 52 -14.78 21.86 -7.56
N ALA A 53 -15.72 22.06 -8.48
CA ALA A 53 -17.11 21.62 -8.38
C ALA A 53 -17.44 20.43 -9.29
N GLU A 54 -16.49 19.96 -10.10
CA GLU A 54 -16.53 18.57 -10.54
C GLU A 54 -16.62 17.74 -9.27
N PRO A 55 -17.65 16.89 -9.11
CA PRO A 55 -17.75 16.07 -7.93
C PRO A 55 -16.41 15.34 -7.85
N GLU A 56 -15.69 15.54 -6.74
CA GLU A 56 -14.67 14.60 -6.32
C GLU A 56 -15.23 13.22 -6.70
N GLY A 57 -14.58 12.52 -7.64
CA GLY A 57 -15.04 11.20 -8.05
C GLY A 57 -15.28 10.37 -6.78
N PRO A 58 -15.95 9.21 -6.84
CA PRO A 58 -16.26 8.41 -5.65
C PRO A 58 -15.05 8.12 -4.72
N LEU A 59 -13.84 8.43 -5.18
CA LEU A 59 -12.51 8.34 -4.58
C LEU A 59 -11.96 9.59 -3.88
N GLY A 60 -12.48 10.81 -4.08
CA GLY A 60 -11.95 11.98 -3.33
C GLY A 60 -12.19 11.86 -1.83
N HIS A 61 -13.17 11.03 -1.45
CA HIS A 61 -13.35 10.56 -0.08
C HIS A 61 -12.29 9.55 0.37
N TYR A 62 -11.69 8.75 -0.51
CA TYR A 62 -10.74 7.68 -0.16
C TYR A 62 -9.30 8.17 0.06
N GLU A 63 -8.83 9.19 -0.68
CA GLU A 63 -7.52 9.82 -0.41
C GLU A 63 -7.47 10.52 0.95
N LYS A 64 -8.61 11.02 1.42
CA LYS A 64 -8.76 11.69 2.73
C LYS A 64 -9.31 10.75 3.82
N ALA A 65 -9.86 9.59 3.46
CA ALA A 65 -10.38 8.61 4.41
C ALA A 65 -9.21 7.90 5.10
N VAL A 66 -8.87 8.44 6.27
CA VAL A 66 -8.04 7.74 7.24
C VAL A 66 -8.98 6.91 8.10
N TRP A 67 -8.98 5.59 7.91
CA TRP A 67 -9.60 4.69 8.88
C TRP A 67 -8.63 4.47 10.05
N SER A 68 -9.11 3.97 11.17
CA SER A 68 -8.26 3.55 12.28
C SER A 68 -8.39 2.04 12.48
N CYS A 69 -7.26 1.37 12.67
CA CYS A 69 -7.25 -0.03 13.06
C CYS A 69 -7.99 -0.18 14.38
N GLU A 70 -9.04 -1.00 14.44
CA GLU A 70 -9.88 -1.08 15.65
C GLU A 70 -9.12 -1.60 16.88
N SER A 71 -8.09 -2.43 16.68
CA SER A 71 -7.32 -3.01 17.77
C SER A 71 -6.28 -2.06 18.38
N CYS A 72 -5.67 -1.17 17.59
CA CYS A 72 -4.53 -0.35 18.05
C CYS A 72 -4.64 1.13 17.70
N GLY A 73 -5.72 1.56 17.03
CA GLY A 73 -5.96 2.94 16.64
C GLY A 73 -5.05 3.48 15.53
N ILE A 74 -4.11 2.67 15.00
CA ILE A 74 -3.18 3.12 13.95
C ILE A 74 -3.99 3.57 12.73
N PRO A 75 -3.72 4.77 12.18
CA PRO A 75 -4.36 5.22 10.95
C PRO A 75 -4.01 4.28 9.80
N VAL A 76 -5.02 3.81 9.09
CA VAL A 76 -4.92 2.95 7.92
C VAL A 76 -5.44 3.72 6.74
N THR A 77 -4.58 3.88 5.74
CA THR A 77 -4.93 4.54 4.48
C THR A 77 -5.44 3.51 3.46
N ALA A 78 -6.05 3.97 2.38
CA ALA A 78 -6.39 3.11 1.24
C ALA A 78 -5.14 2.38 0.70
N LEU A 79 -3.98 3.04 0.76
CA LEU A 79 -2.70 2.47 0.35
C LEU A 79 -2.27 1.28 1.22
N ASP A 80 -2.54 1.32 2.53
CA ASP A 80 -2.21 0.22 3.44
C ASP A 80 -3.06 -1.02 3.20
N LEU A 81 -4.31 -0.85 2.76
CA LEU A 81 -5.18 -1.95 2.32
C LEU A 81 -4.65 -2.58 1.02
N ILE A 82 -4.22 -1.74 0.06
CA ILE A 82 -3.64 -2.20 -1.23
C ILE A 82 -2.34 -2.98 -1.01
N GLU A 83 -1.49 -2.50 -0.12
CA GLU A 83 -0.17 -3.10 0.14
C GLU A 83 -0.24 -4.33 1.06
N GLY A 84 -1.43 -4.73 1.51
CA GLY A 84 -1.61 -5.82 2.46
C GLY A 84 -1.09 -5.50 3.87
N ARG A 85 -0.81 -4.21 4.15
CA ARG A 85 -0.46 -3.73 5.49
C ARG A 85 -1.69 -3.59 6.40
N ALA A 86 -2.88 -3.72 5.87
CA ALA A 86 -4.13 -3.86 6.61
C ALA A 86 -5.11 -4.76 5.86
N SER A 87 -6.04 -5.37 6.58
CA SER A 87 -7.10 -6.20 6.01
C SER A 87 -8.43 -5.94 6.71
N ARG A 88 -9.54 -6.15 5.99
CA ARG A 88 -10.87 -6.24 6.58
C ARG A 88 -11.20 -7.70 6.88
N VAL A 89 -11.40 -8.02 8.15
CA VAL A 89 -11.82 -9.35 8.61
C VAL A 89 -13.15 -9.18 9.33
N GLY A 90 -14.23 -9.75 8.77
CA GLY A 90 -15.57 -9.65 9.35
C GLY A 90 -16.15 -8.24 9.42
N GLY A 91 -15.75 -7.35 8.51
CA GLY A 91 -16.16 -5.94 8.49
C GLY A 91 -15.30 -5.02 9.37
N LEU A 92 -14.45 -5.58 10.21
CA LEU A 92 -13.54 -4.85 11.10
C LEU A 92 -12.19 -4.63 10.40
N LEU A 93 -11.63 -3.43 10.53
CA LEU A 93 -10.37 -3.04 9.90
C LEU A 93 -9.20 -3.31 10.85
N LYS A 94 -8.29 -4.22 10.48
CA LYS A 94 -7.09 -4.55 11.28
C LYS A 94 -5.82 -4.27 10.48
N CYS A 95 -4.83 -3.64 11.11
CA CYS A 95 -3.50 -3.51 10.52
C CYS A 95 -2.73 -4.84 10.59
N SER A 96 -1.68 -4.99 9.80
CA SER A 96 -0.86 -6.21 9.71
C SER A 96 -0.21 -6.63 11.02
N ARG A 97 -0.05 -5.71 11.98
CA ARG A 97 0.43 -6.03 13.34
C ARG A 97 -0.65 -6.64 14.24
N CYS A 98 -1.92 -6.31 13.99
CA CYS A 98 -3.06 -6.74 14.80
C CYS A 98 -3.88 -7.84 14.13
N ALA A 99 -3.67 -8.08 12.84
CA ALA A 99 -4.17 -9.25 12.16
C ALA A 99 -3.48 -10.48 12.78
N PRO A 100 -4.23 -11.38 13.43
CA PRO A 100 -3.64 -12.62 13.92
C PRO A 100 -3.04 -13.36 12.71
N ILE A 101 -1.81 -13.86 12.86
CA ILE A 101 -1.22 -14.81 11.93
C ILE A 101 -2.02 -16.09 12.11
N GLU A 102 -3.09 -16.25 11.34
CA GLU A 102 -3.84 -17.50 11.27
C GLU A 102 -3.04 -18.51 10.46
N ASP A 103 -1.99 -19.06 11.06
CA ASP A 103 -1.37 -20.32 10.63
C ASP A 103 -1.70 -21.40 11.66
N ALA A 104 -2.78 -22.13 11.40
CA ALA A 104 -2.91 -23.59 11.55
C ALA A 104 -4.40 -23.98 11.56
N PRO A 105 -4.90 -24.80 10.63
CA PRO A 105 -6.22 -25.41 10.78
C PRO A 105 -6.21 -26.30 12.02
N GLU A 106 -7.04 -25.95 12.99
CA GLU A 106 -7.33 -26.76 14.17
C GLU A 106 -7.86 -28.14 13.70
N PRO A 107 -7.35 -29.27 14.23
CA PRO A 107 -7.76 -30.59 13.77
C PRO A 107 -9.25 -30.80 14.02
N ALA A 108 -9.98 -31.08 12.92
CA ALA A 108 -11.43 -31.23 12.91
C ALA A 108 -11.93 -32.20 13.99
N ALA A 109 -12.76 -31.67 14.89
CA ALA A 109 -13.50 -32.49 15.85
C ALA A 109 -14.46 -33.45 15.11
N PRO A 110 -14.60 -34.70 15.57
CA PRO A 110 -15.46 -35.68 14.90
C PRO A 110 -16.94 -35.32 15.02
N LYS A 111 -17.64 -35.39 13.89
CA LYS A 111 -19.10 -35.20 13.77
C LYS A 111 -19.87 -36.14 14.71
N PRO A 112 -20.80 -35.66 15.55
CA PRO A 112 -21.74 -36.54 16.22
C PRO A 112 -22.82 -37.02 15.25
N ALA A 113 -23.11 -38.31 15.36
CA ALA A 113 -24.06 -39.05 14.57
C ALA A 113 -25.51 -38.57 14.77
N ALA A 114 -26.31 -38.83 13.73
CA ALA A 114 -27.72 -38.49 13.58
C ALA A 114 -28.59 -38.89 14.79
N ALA A 115 -29.40 -37.94 15.26
CA ALA A 115 -30.52 -38.18 16.16
C ALA A 115 -31.85 -37.79 15.50
N ARG A 116 -32.83 -38.65 15.72
CA ARG A 116 -34.20 -38.74 15.16
C ARG A 116 -35.08 -37.48 15.32
N PRO A 117 -36.13 -37.33 14.50
CA PRO A 117 -37.09 -36.24 14.61
C PRO A 117 -38.12 -36.48 15.73
N ALA A 118 -38.45 -35.43 16.49
CA ALA A 118 -39.57 -35.38 17.42
C ALA A 118 -40.77 -34.62 16.81
N PRO A 119 -42.02 -34.95 17.18
CA PRO A 119 -43.21 -34.44 16.52
C PRO A 119 -43.79 -33.18 17.17
N GLY A 120 -44.47 -32.38 16.34
CA GLY A 120 -45.69 -31.65 16.71
C GLY A 120 -45.53 -30.36 17.51
N ARG A 121 -45.73 -29.22 16.83
CA ARG A 121 -46.25 -28.00 17.47
C ARG A 121 -47.48 -27.47 16.71
N PRO A 122 -48.51 -27.00 17.43
CA PRO A 122 -49.80 -26.61 16.86
C PRO A 122 -49.76 -25.23 16.19
N SER A 123 -50.66 -25.09 15.24
CA SER A 123 -50.97 -23.91 14.42
C SER A 123 -51.52 -22.73 15.21
N LEU A 124 -51.10 -21.52 14.84
CA LEU A 124 -51.73 -20.25 15.23
C LEU A 124 -52.28 -19.52 13.97
N PRO A 125 -53.33 -18.69 14.14
CA PRO A 125 -54.24 -18.33 13.05
C PRO A 125 -53.74 -17.19 12.16
N ARG A 126 -54.13 -17.27 10.88
CA ARG A 126 -54.01 -16.24 9.85
C ARG A 126 -54.82 -14.98 10.22
N GLY A 127 -54.14 -13.91 10.58
CA GLY A 127 -54.65 -12.55 10.51
C GLY A 127 -54.15 -11.86 9.23
N LYS A 128 -55.06 -11.46 8.33
CA LYS A 128 -54.76 -10.57 7.19
C LYS A 128 -54.56 -9.15 7.71
N PRO A 129 -53.58 -8.38 7.19
CA PRO A 129 -53.71 -6.93 7.13
C PRO A 129 -54.01 -6.47 5.69
N ALA A 130 -54.98 -5.57 5.60
CA ALA A 130 -55.35 -4.84 4.41
C ALA A 130 -54.22 -3.89 4.00
N PHE A 131 -53.90 -3.87 2.70
CA PHE A 131 -53.06 -2.86 2.09
C PHE A 131 -53.80 -1.52 2.06
N ALA A 132 -53.29 -0.52 2.79
CA ALA A 132 -53.63 0.89 2.60
C ALA A 132 -52.43 1.60 1.97
N ALA A 133 -52.68 2.29 0.85
CA ALA A 133 -51.68 3.02 0.07
C ALA A 133 -51.08 4.20 0.86
N PRO A 134 -49.78 4.52 0.71
CA PRO A 134 -49.20 5.69 1.34
C PRO A 134 -49.58 6.96 0.57
N LYS A 135 -50.19 7.92 1.28
CA LYS A 135 -50.32 9.32 0.86
C LYS A 135 -48.92 9.96 0.82
N ALA A 136 -48.65 10.71 -0.25
CA ALA A 136 -47.46 11.53 -0.41
C ALA A 136 -47.33 12.54 0.75
N ALA A 137 -46.28 12.40 1.55
CA ALA A 137 -45.91 13.37 2.56
C ALA A 137 -45.02 14.46 1.92
N SER A 138 -45.47 15.70 2.02
CA SER A 138 -44.72 16.90 1.66
C SER A 138 -43.48 17.06 2.54
N ALA A 139 -42.32 17.29 1.92
CA ALA A 139 -41.05 17.56 2.60
C ALA A 139 -41.12 18.82 3.50
N PRO A 140 -40.53 18.79 4.71
CA PRO A 140 -40.46 19.97 5.56
C PRO A 140 -39.44 20.97 5.00
N ARG A 141 -39.87 22.21 4.78
CA ARG A 141 -38.97 23.35 4.54
C ARG A 141 -38.27 23.67 5.86
N HIS A 142 -37.05 23.18 6.05
CA HIS A 142 -36.20 23.62 7.14
C HIS A 142 -35.83 25.09 6.93
N SER A 143 -36.27 25.95 7.85
CA SER A 143 -35.98 27.38 7.87
C SER A 143 -34.50 27.63 8.16
N LYS A 144 -33.88 28.56 7.42
CA LYS A 144 -32.49 29.01 7.57
C LYS A 144 -32.01 29.23 9.02
N ALA A 145 -32.92 29.62 9.91
CA ALA A 145 -32.61 29.83 11.34
C ALA A 145 -32.05 28.59 12.06
N ALA A 146 -32.41 27.37 11.65
CA ALA A 146 -31.90 26.15 12.26
C ALA A 146 -30.45 25.83 11.83
N ALA A 147 -30.05 26.28 10.64
CA ALA A 147 -28.69 26.10 10.14
C ALA A 147 -27.71 27.08 10.80
N GLU A 148 -28.15 28.30 11.09
CA GLU A 148 -27.32 29.32 11.74
C GLU A 148 -27.01 28.95 13.20
N HIS A 149 -27.98 28.39 13.94
CA HIS A 149 -27.76 27.91 15.31
C HIS A 149 -26.73 26.77 15.38
N TYR A 150 -26.72 25.88 14.38
CA TYR A 150 -25.77 24.74 14.35
C TYR A 150 -24.33 25.19 14.09
N VAL A 151 -24.14 26.26 13.32
CA VAL A 151 -22.81 26.84 13.02
C VAL A 151 -22.26 27.62 14.21
N GLU A 152 -23.12 28.29 14.98
CA GLU A 152 -22.70 28.98 16.21
C GLU A 152 -22.27 27.99 17.30
N GLU A 153 -22.98 26.87 17.46
CA GLU A 153 -22.66 25.85 18.45
C GLU A 153 -21.31 25.15 18.13
N ALA A 154 -21.06 24.84 16.85
CA ALA A 154 -19.80 24.24 16.40
C ALA A 154 -18.56 25.14 16.60
N ASN A 155 -18.72 26.47 16.52
CA ASN A 155 -17.61 27.41 16.73
C ASN A 155 -17.25 27.57 18.22
N THR A 156 -18.14 27.21 19.15
CA THR A 156 -17.84 27.30 20.59
C THR A 156 -17.02 26.11 21.11
N GLU A 157 -17.07 24.94 20.47
CA GLU A 157 -16.28 23.77 20.84
C GLU A 157 -14.80 23.86 20.44
N GLN A 158 -14.45 24.67 19.43
CA GLN A 158 -13.08 24.83 18.92
C GLN A 158 -12.13 25.59 19.87
N ARG A 159 -12.60 26.13 21.00
CA ARG A 159 -11.79 26.94 21.93
C ARG A 159 -11.29 26.20 23.18
N ARG A 160 -11.28 24.86 23.20
CA ARG A 160 -10.65 24.11 24.30
C ARG A 160 -9.17 23.87 23.99
N PRO A 161 -8.21 24.40 24.79
CA PRO A 161 -6.77 24.27 24.56
C PRO A 161 -6.21 22.86 24.86
N ILE A 162 -7.03 21.82 24.69
CA ILE A 162 -6.68 20.43 24.99
C ILE A 162 -5.73 19.86 23.92
N LEU A 163 -5.89 20.27 22.66
CA LEU A 163 -5.08 19.77 21.54
C LEU A 163 -3.56 19.98 21.70
N PRO A 164 -3.04 21.17 22.07
CA PRO A 164 -1.59 21.34 22.25
C PRO A 164 -1.05 20.50 23.40
N ILE A 165 -1.79 20.35 24.51
CA ILE A 165 -1.35 19.55 25.66
C ILE A 165 -1.26 18.07 25.29
N VAL A 166 -2.23 17.54 24.55
CA VAL A 166 -2.23 16.15 24.07
C VAL A 166 -1.11 15.92 23.05
N MET A 167 -0.84 16.87 22.15
CA MET A 167 0.31 16.77 21.24
C MET A 167 1.64 16.71 21.98
N PHE A 168 1.86 17.57 22.97
CA PHE A 168 3.09 17.54 23.78
C PHE A 168 3.23 16.24 24.57
N ALA A 169 2.14 15.71 25.10
CA ALA A 169 2.16 14.44 25.84
C ALA A 169 2.51 13.22 24.98
N ILE A 170 2.22 13.25 23.67
CA ILE A 170 2.51 12.13 22.75
C ILE A 170 3.87 12.30 22.06
N ILE A 171 4.20 13.51 21.58
CA ILE A 171 5.42 13.73 20.79
C ILE A 171 6.68 13.65 21.64
N LEU A 172 6.66 14.23 22.84
CA LEU A 172 7.84 14.32 23.69
C LEU A 172 8.40 12.94 24.10
N PRO A 173 7.58 11.94 24.50
CA PRO A 173 8.10 10.60 24.77
C PRO A 173 8.59 9.87 23.52
N MET A 174 7.94 10.04 22.36
CA MET A 174 8.44 9.44 21.11
C MET A 174 9.82 9.99 20.72
N PHE A 175 10.02 11.31 20.89
CA PHE A 175 11.31 11.94 20.65
C PHE A 175 12.39 11.46 21.63
N ALA A 176 12.05 11.32 22.92
CA ALA A 176 12.97 10.79 23.93
C ALA A 176 13.41 9.34 23.63
N ILE A 177 12.49 8.48 23.20
CA ILE A 177 12.79 7.10 22.78
C ILE A 177 13.72 7.11 21.56
N SER A 178 13.46 7.97 20.56
CA SER A 178 14.32 8.09 19.38
C SER A 178 15.74 8.53 19.74
N LEU A 179 15.88 9.52 20.64
CA LEU A 179 17.19 9.96 21.12
C LEU A 179 17.94 8.86 21.89
N TYR A 180 17.24 8.10 22.72
CA TYR A 180 17.82 6.96 23.44
C TYR A 180 18.39 5.91 22.48
N TYR A 181 17.66 5.56 21.42
CA TYR A 181 18.13 4.62 20.40
C TYR A 181 19.31 5.17 19.59
N ALA A 182 19.32 6.46 19.29
CA ALA A 182 20.43 7.10 18.60
C ALA A 182 21.72 7.05 19.43
N VAL A 183 21.64 7.38 20.73
CA VAL A 183 22.80 7.35 21.64
C VAL A 183 23.30 5.92 21.86
N THR A 184 22.41 4.96 22.10
CA THR A 184 22.82 3.56 22.31
C THR A 184 23.44 2.92 21.06
N SER A 185 22.97 3.31 19.87
CA SER A 185 23.56 2.87 18.60
C SER A 185 24.96 3.46 18.39
N GLN A 186 25.17 4.73 18.74
CA GLN A 186 26.48 5.38 18.69
C GLN A 186 27.48 4.71 19.63
N VAL A 187 27.08 4.32 20.85
CA VAL A 187 27.94 3.59 21.80
C VAL A 187 28.37 2.23 21.22
N LYS A 188 27.44 1.46 20.66
CA LYS A 188 27.77 0.16 20.04
C LYS A 188 28.69 0.31 18.83
N LEU A 189 28.48 1.32 17.99
CA LEU A 189 29.39 1.63 16.89
C LEU A 189 30.78 2.00 17.38
N ASN A 190 30.88 2.75 18.48
CA ASN A 190 32.16 3.13 19.08
C ASN A 190 32.87 1.94 19.76
N GLU A 191 32.12 0.99 20.34
CA GLU A 191 32.67 -0.28 20.84
C GLU A 191 33.24 -1.15 19.71
N VAL A 192 32.52 -1.24 18.58
CA VAL A 192 32.99 -1.98 17.39
C VAL A 192 34.21 -1.30 16.77
N MET A 193 34.23 0.04 16.71
CA MET A 193 35.35 0.79 16.15
C MET A 193 36.57 0.86 17.06
N SER A 194 36.40 0.79 18.38
CA SER A 194 37.52 0.84 19.34
C SER A 194 38.27 -0.48 19.48
N GLY A 195 37.81 -1.55 18.84
CA GLY A 195 38.52 -2.84 18.77
C GLY A 195 38.64 -3.57 20.11
N GLN A 196 37.96 -3.10 21.17
CA GLN A 196 37.89 -3.77 22.47
C GLN A 196 36.72 -4.77 22.52
N GLY A 197 36.71 -5.71 21.59
CA GLY A 197 35.84 -6.89 21.68
C GLY A 197 36.45 -7.90 22.65
N ASN A 198 36.02 -7.90 23.92
CA ASN A 198 36.20 -9.05 24.80
C ASN A 198 35.35 -10.21 24.25
N GLU A 199 35.96 -11.03 23.40
CA GLU A 199 35.36 -12.23 22.83
C GLU A 199 35.18 -13.27 23.95
N PRO A 200 33.93 -13.66 24.32
CA PRO A 200 33.73 -14.77 25.24
C PRO A 200 34.05 -16.06 24.47
N GLN A 201 35.16 -16.71 24.82
CA GLN A 201 35.51 -18.04 24.32
C GLN A 201 34.31 -18.99 24.42
N ASP A 202 33.79 -19.35 23.25
CA ASP A 202 32.68 -20.26 23.06
C ASP A 202 33.10 -21.69 23.46
N LYS A 203 32.77 -22.08 24.70
CA LYS A 203 33.01 -23.42 25.27
C LYS A 203 31.98 -24.47 24.80
N ARG A 204 31.27 -24.28 23.69
CA ARG A 204 30.18 -25.19 23.26
C ARG A 204 30.59 -26.49 22.56
N ASN A 205 31.87 -26.74 22.32
CA ASN A 205 32.34 -28.00 21.72
C ASN A 205 33.05 -28.96 22.70
N ARG A 206 32.53 -29.13 23.92
CA ARG A 206 32.91 -30.29 24.77
C ARG A 206 31.83 -31.36 24.72
N ARG A 207 32.14 -32.47 24.04
CA ARG A 207 31.41 -33.74 24.14
C ARG A 207 31.26 -34.15 25.63
N PRO A 208 30.14 -34.75 26.03
CA PRO A 208 30.03 -35.40 27.33
C PRO A 208 31.00 -36.59 27.38
N GLN A 209 31.96 -36.58 28.31
CA GLN A 209 32.70 -37.77 28.68
C GLN A 209 31.79 -38.65 29.55
N GLU A 210 31.63 -39.91 29.15
CA GLU A 210 31.03 -40.96 29.97
C GLU A 210 31.88 -41.19 31.24
N PRO A 211 31.24 -41.37 32.41
CA PRO A 211 31.95 -41.68 33.65
C PRO A 211 32.40 -43.14 33.67
N LEU A 212 33.73 -43.35 33.68
CA LEU A 212 34.34 -44.65 33.97
C LEU A 212 34.15 -45.02 35.45
N LEU A 213 33.62 -46.22 35.67
CA LEU A 213 33.47 -46.90 36.96
C LEU A 213 34.83 -47.23 37.60
N PRO A 214 34.93 -47.26 38.96
CA PRO A 214 36.15 -47.63 39.65
C PRO A 214 36.25 -49.15 39.90
N ASP A 215 37.43 -49.65 39.56
CA ASP A 215 38.32 -50.50 40.36
C ASP A 215 37.83 -51.86 40.92
N ARG A 216 38.50 -52.93 40.49
CA ARG A 216 38.68 -54.16 41.28
C ARG A 216 39.97 -54.90 40.92
N THR A 217 40.93 -54.78 41.85
CA THR A 217 41.76 -55.86 42.42
C THR A 217 42.77 -56.58 41.51
N GLY A 218 44.01 -56.10 41.54
CA GLY A 218 45.15 -56.78 42.18
C GLY A 218 45.60 -58.16 41.67
N THR A 219 46.81 -58.20 41.11
CA THR A 219 47.87 -59.19 41.44
C THR A 219 49.22 -58.62 41.00
N PRO A 220 50.30 -58.76 41.80
CA PRO A 220 51.63 -58.30 41.43
C PRO A 220 52.38 -59.44 40.72
N ASP A 221 53.02 -59.16 39.59
CA ASP A 221 54.14 -60.01 39.20
C ASP A 221 55.23 -59.28 38.42
N ASN A 222 56.45 -59.69 38.79
CA ASN A 222 57.74 -59.19 38.36
C ASN A 222 57.96 -59.27 36.84
N ARG A 223 58.56 -58.24 36.23
CA ARG A 223 59.84 -58.37 35.48
C ARG A 223 60.34 -57.03 34.88
N PRO A 224 61.66 -56.93 34.62
CA PRO A 224 62.38 -55.66 34.52
C PRO A 224 62.55 -55.13 33.08
N ASP A 225 62.93 -53.86 33.04
CA ASP A 225 63.66 -53.11 32.00
C ASP A 225 63.79 -53.75 30.61
N VAL A 226 63.15 -53.09 29.63
CA VAL A 226 63.63 -53.04 28.24
C VAL A 226 63.50 -51.60 27.74
N THR A 227 64.66 -51.02 27.48
CA THR A 227 64.94 -49.84 26.66
C THR A 227 64.21 -49.83 25.32
N ALA A 228 63.60 -48.71 24.89
CA ALA A 228 63.69 -48.19 23.52
C ALA A 228 62.99 -46.83 23.33
N PRO A 229 63.41 -46.01 22.33
CA PRO A 229 63.10 -44.59 22.22
C PRO A 229 61.99 -44.27 21.20
N GLY A 230 61.43 -43.06 21.32
CA GLY A 230 60.88 -42.27 20.20
C GLY A 230 59.59 -42.78 19.56
N ASN A 231 58.44 -42.31 20.03
CA ASN A 231 57.22 -42.33 19.23
C ASN A 231 57.01 -40.96 18.58
N VAL A 232 57.30 -40.93 17.28
CA VAL A 232 56.80 -39.91 16.34
C VAL A 232 55.31 -40.19 16.15
N GLU A 233 54.49 -39.19 16.46
CA GLU A 233 53.05 -39.20 16.23
C GLU A 233 52.80 -39.22 14.71
N PRO A 234 52.11 -40.23 14.16
CA PRO A 234 51.89 -40.30 12.72
C PRO A 234 50.91 -39.20 12.28
N GLU A 235 51.39 -38.30 11.41
CA GLU A 235 50.57 -37.36 10.66
C GLU A 235 49.39 -38.10 10.01
N GLN A 236 48.18 -37.74 10.43
CA GLN A 236 46.97 -38.18 9.75
C GLN A 236 46.95 -37.57 8.35
N PRO A 237 46.76 -38.38 7.28
CA PRO A 237 46.70 -37.87 5.93
C PRO A 237 45.49 -36.94 5.74
N PRO A 238 45.59 -35.94 4.86
CA PRO A 238 44.57 -34.92 4.65
C PRO A 238 43.24 -35.56 4.24
N VAL A 239 42.21 -35.34 5.06
CA VAL A 239 40.83 -35.76 4.79
C VAL A 239 40.37 -35.05 3.52
N LYS A 240 40.23 -35.81 2.42
CA LYS A 240 39.68 -35.30 1.17
C LYS A 240 38.25 -34.77 1.41
N PRO A 241 37.91 -33.55 0.95
CA PRO A 241 36.57 -33.01 1.10
C PRO A 241 35.56 -33.95 0.44
N SER A 242 34.55 -34.35 1.22
CA SER A 242 33.47 -35.21 0.73
C SER A 242 32.72 -34.49 -0.40
N PRO A 243 32.31 -35.20 -1.46
CA PRO A 243 31.54 -34.61 -2.55
C PRO A 243 30.23 -34.00 -2.02
N PRO A 244 29.75 -32.90 -2.63
CA PRO A 244 28.52 -32.25 -2.22
C PRO A 244 27.38 -33.27 -2.26
N THR A 245 26.77 -33.49 -1.10
CA THR A 245 25.61 -34.38 -0.97
C THR A 245 24.50 -33.81 -1.85
N GLU A 246 24.14 -34.51 -2.92
CA GLU A 246 23.00 -34.14 -3.77
C GLU A 246 21.78 -33.93 -2.87
N GLY A 247 21.29 -32.70 -2.80
CA GLY A 247 20.11 -32.36 -2.01
C GLY A 247 18.91 -33.22 -2.39
N PRO A 248 17.96 -33.45 -1.47
CA PRO A 248 16.81 -34.29 -1.73
C PRO A 248 16.09 -33.82 -3.00
N LYS A 249 16.09 -34.66 -4.04
CA LYS A 249 15.38 -34.41 -5.30
C LYS A 249 13.91 -34.13 -4.95
N GLN A 250 13.47 -32.88 -5.17
CA GLN A 250 12.09 -32.48 -4.94
C GLN A 250 11.18 -33.40 -5.75
N ARG A 251 10.24 -34.07 -5.07
CA ARG A 251 9.26 -34.90 -5.77
C ARG A 251 8.31 -33.96 -6.52
N PRO A 252 8.04 -34.21 -7.82
CA PRO A 252 7.07 -33.41 -8.56
C PRO A 252 5.70 -33.51 -7.89
N ILE A 253 5.01 -32.37 -7.81
CA ILE A 253 3.64 -32.29 -7.27
C ILE A 253 2.71 -33.04 -8.25
N PRO A 254 1.80 -33.92 -7.77
CA PRO A 254 0.84 -34.59 -8.64
C PRO A 254 -0.07 -33.60 -9.36
N ASN A 255 -0.36 -33.84 -10.64
CA ASN A 255 -1.21 -32.96 -11.45
C ASN A 255 -2.62 -32.78 -10.86
N GLU A 256 -3.17 -33.82 -10.23
CA GLU A 256 -4.49 -33.76 -9.56
C GLU A 256 -4.56 -32.65 -8.50
N VAL A 257 -3.48 -32.48 -7.72
CA VAL A 257 -3.40 -31.42 -6.71
C VAL A 257 -3.35 -30.04 -7.35
N MET A 258 -2.68 -29.92 -8.51
CA MET A 258 -2.64 -28.65 -9.24
C MET A 258 -4.02 -28.28 -9.80
N ASP A 259 -4.76 -29.25 -10.33
CA ASP A 259 -6.12 -29.04 -10.85
C ASP A 259 -7.10 -28.62 -9.75
N ASP A 260 -6.99 -29.23 -8.56
CA ASP A 260 -7.78 -28.85 -7.39
C ASP A 260 -7.44 -27.41 -6.94
N LEU A 261 -6.16 -27.04 -6.91
CA LEU A 261 -5.73 -25.68 -6.55
C LEU A 261 -6.25 -24.63 -7.55
N VAL A 262 -6.20 -24.93 -8.85
CA VAL A 262 -6.76 -24.07 -9.89
C VAL A 262 -8.27 -23.92 -9.72
N THR A 263 -8.97 -25.00 -9.38
CA THR A 263 -10.41 -24.97 -9.14
C THR A 263 -10.76 -24.08 -7.96
N VAL A 264 -10.10 -24.26 -6.82
CA VAL A 264 -10.28 -23.43 -5.62
C VAL A 264 -9.97 -21.95 -5.91
N GLU A 265 -8.90 -21.68 -6.64
CA GLU A 265 -8.56 -20.32 -7.02
C GLU A 265 -9.65 -19.66 -7.89
N ASN A 266 -10.18 -20.38 -8.87
CA ASN A 266 -11.25 -19.88 -9.72
C ASN A 266 -12.53 -19.59 -8.94
N GLU A 267 -12.89 -20.44 -7.98
CA GLU A 267 -14.02 -20.21 -7.08
C GLU A 267 -13.83 -18.95 -6.21
N LEU A 268 -12.63 -18.76 -5.66
CA LEU A 268 -12.27 -17.57 -4.88
C LEU A 268 -12.22 -16.29 -5.74
N ALA A 269 -11.83 -16.42 -7.01
CA ALA A 269 -11.75 -15.30 -7.95
C ALA A 269 -13.11 -14.90 -8.52
N ALA A 270 -14.09 -15.80 -8.61
CA ALA A 270 -15.41 -15.53 -9.18
C ALA A 270 -16.10 -14.24 -8.67
N PRO A 271 -16.20 -13.97 -7.35
CA PRO A 271 -16.81 -12.72 -6.87
C PRO A 271 -15.99 -11.48 -7.25
N VAL A 272 -14.66 -11.60 -7.27
CA VAL A 272 -13.73 -10.50 -7.61
C VAL A 272 -13.81 -10.20 -9.12
N ILE A 273 -13.91 -11.23 -9.96
CA ILE A 273 -14.13 -11.07 -11.40
C ILE A 273 -15.42 -10.29 -11.66
N LYS A 274 -16.51 -10.63 -10.93
CA LYS A 274 -17.78 -9.90 -11.03
C LYS A 274 -17.63 -8.41 -10.64
N GLN A 275 -16.82 -8.12 -9.63
CA GLN A 275 -16.50 -6.74 -9.22
C GLN A 275 -15.70 -6.00 -10.31
N LEU A 276 -14.66 -6.62 -10.87
CA LEU A 276 -13.83 -6.04 -11.93
C LEU A 276 -14.60 -5.74 -13.23
N GLN A 277 -15.69 -6.46 -13.49
CA GLN A 277 -16.56 -6.25 -14.64
C GLN A 277 -17.74 -5.30 -14.35
N SER A 278 -17.85 -4.80 -13.13
CA SER A 278 -18.96 -3.93 -12.73
C SER A 278 -18.87 -2.57 -13.42
N PRO A 279 -20.00 -1.96 -13.82
CA PRO A 279 -20.01 -0.56 -14.26
C PRO A 279 -19.78 0.43 -13.10
N ASP A 280 -19.89 -0.03 -11.85
CA ASP A 280 -19.67 0.78 -10.66
C ASP A 280 -18.17 0.88 -10.35
N LEU A 281 -17.62 2.10 -10.45
CA LEU A 281 -16.21 2.40 -10.23
C LEU A 281 -15.72 1.89 -8.87
N ALA A 282 -16.56 2.01 -7.83
CA ALA A 282 -16.20 1.58 -6.48
C ALA A 282 -16.00 0.06 -6.40
N GLN A 283 -16.83 -0.72 -7.12
CA GLN A 283 -16.69 -2.17 -7.18
C GLN A 283 -15.46 -2.58 -7.99
N VAL A 284 -15.16 -1.91 -9.10
CA VAL A 284 -13.95 -2.20 -9.88
C VAL A 284 -12.70 -1.97 -9.05
N TRP A 285 -12.66 -0.86 -8.29
CA TRP A 285 -11.59 -0.56 -7.35
C TRP A 285 -11.44 -1.62 -6.27
N GLU A 286 -12.53 -1.99 -5.58
CA GLU A 286 -12.50 -3.05 -4.57
C GLU A 286 -12.01 -4.36 -5.18
N GLY A 287 -12.47 -4.69 -6.39
CA GLY A 287 -12.02 -5.86 -7.15
C GLY A 287 -10.52 -5.84 -7.41
N LEU A 288 -9.96 -4.71 -7.86
CA LEU A 288 -8.52 -4.56 -8.10
C LEU A 288 -7.70 -4.71 -6.82
N ILE A 289 -8.16 -4.11 -5.71
CA ILE A 289 -7.51 -4.20 -4.40
C ILE A 289 -7.49 -5.67 -3.92
N VAL A 290 -8.62 -6.35 -3.99
CA VAL A 290 -8.73 -7.75 -3.54
C VAL A 290 -7.91 -8.67 -4.45
N ALA A 291 -7.96 -8.46 -5.78
CA ALA A 291 -7.15 -9.21 -6.73
C ALA A 291 -5.66 -9.11 -6.43
N GLY A 292 -5.15 -7.89 -6.22
CA GLY A 292 -3.73 -7.65 -5.90
C GLY A 292 -3.31 -8.19 -4.53
N SER A 293 -4.06 -7.88 -3.48
CA SER A 293 -3.73 -8.26 -2.10
C SER A 293 -3.78 -9.77 -1.87
N ARG A 294 -4.72 -10.47 -2.50
CA ARG A 294 -4.84 -11.94 -2.43
C ARG A 294 -4.09 -12.69 -3.52
N ARG A 295 -3.47 -11.95 -4.45
CA ARG A 295 -2.72 -12.48 -5.60
C ARG A 295 -3.50 -13.49 -6.44
N LEU A 296 -4.75 -13.17 -6.76
CA LEU A 296 -5.65 -14.06 -7.52
C LEU A 296 -5.24 -14.06 -9.00
N ILE A 297 -4.43 -15.04 -9.40
CA ILE A 297 -3.91 -15.24 -10.77
C ILE A 297 -5.05 -15.38 -11.77
N ALA A 298 -6.15 -16.03 -11.40
CA ALA A 298 -7.34 -16.15 -12.26
C ALA A 298 -7.95 -14.80 -12.69
N THR A 299 -7.64 -13.70 -11.99
CA THR A 299 -8.15 -12.35 -12.33
C THR A 299 -7.34 -11.63 -13.40
N ARG A 300 -6.13 -12.11 -13.75
CA ARG A 300 -5.21 -11.50 -14.73
C ARG A 300 -5.87 -10.99 -16.01
N PRO A 301 -6.67 -11.78 -16.77
CA PRO A 301 -7.26 -11.28 -18.02
C PRO A 301 -8.21 -10.10 -17.81
N TYR A 302 -8.89 -10.03 -16.67
CA TYR A 302 -9.80 -8.94 -16.32
C TYR A 302 -9.03 -7.68 -15.90
N VAL A 303 -7.95 -7.86 -15.13
CA VAL A 303 -7.02 -6.75 -14.80
C VAL A 303 -6.39 -6.17 -16.06
N ARG A 304 -6.00 -7.01 -17.03
CA ARG A 304 -5.47 -6.54 -18.32
C ARG A 304 -6.45 -5.69 -19.11
N ALA A 305 -7.74 -6.05 -19.10
CA ALA A 305 -8.76 -5.24 -19.76
C ALA A 305 -8.84 -3.82 -19.17
N LEU A 306 -8.64 -3.68 -17.86
CA LEU A 306 -8.66 -2.40 -17.14
C LEU A 306 -7.41 -1.53 -17.39
N LEU A 307 -6.35 -2.05 -18.01
CA LEU A 307 -5.22 -1.23 -18.47
C LEU A 307 -5.63 -0.22 -19.55
N GLN A 308 -6.78 -0.45 -20.20
CA GLN A 308 -7.34 0.43 -21.24
C GLN A 308 -8.55 1.24 -20.76
N ASP A 309 -8.79 1.28 -19.44
CA ASP A 309 -9.93 2.00 -18.88
C ASP A 309 -9.86 3.51 -19.17
N LYS A 310 -11.01 4.18 -19.19
CA LYS A 310 -11.09 5.63 -19.42
C LYS A 310 -10.56 6.40 -18.21
N ASP A 311 -10.81 5.89 -17.02
CA ASP A 311 -10.35 6.48 -15.75
C ASP A 311 -8.85 6.21 -15.56
N ASP A 312 -8.08 7.27 -15.35
CA ASP A 312 -6.63 7.21 -15.21
C ASP A 312 -6.21 6.53 -13.90
N GLN A 313 -6.98 6.68 -12.83
CA GLN A 313 -6.69 6.02 -11.57
C GLN A 313 -6.94 4.51 -11.65
N ILE A 314 -7.98 4.08 -12.35
CA ILE A 314 -8.18 2.65 -12.65
C ILE A 314 -7.01 2.09 -13.45
N ARG A 315 -6.57 2.78 -14.52
CA ARG A 315 -5.42 2.31 -15.31
C ARG A 315 -4.16 2.20 -14.46
N ALA A 316 -3.88 3.19 -13.61
CA ALA A 316 -2.70 3.19 -12.73
C ALA A 316 -2.75 2.01 -11.74
N LEU A 317 -3.92 1.79 -11.11
CA LEU A 317 -4.12 0.68 -10.18
C LEU A 317 -4.03 -0.68 -10.88
N ALA A 318 -4.60 -0.81 -12.09
CA ALA A 318 -4.48 -2.01 -12.91
C ALA A 318 -3.01 -2.31 -13.25
N CYS A 319 -2.21 -1.31 -13.63
CA CYS A 319 -0.78 -1.48 -13.87
C CYS A 319 -0.07 -2.07 -12.64
N ARG A 320 -0.34 -1.48 -11.47
CA ARG A 320 0.23 -1.91 -10.19
C ARG A 320 -0.16 -3.37 -9.86
N VAL A 321 -1.44 -3.72 -10.02
CA VAL A 321 -1.95 -5.07 -9.77
C VAL A 321 -1.37 -6.08 -10.75
N SER A 322 -1.22 -5.76 -12.03
CA SER A 322 -0.54 -6.62 -13.01
C SER A 322 0.89 -6.97 -12.59
N GLY A 323 1.63 -6.00 -12.06
CA GLY A 323 2.96 -6.23 -11.48
C GLY A 323 2.93 -7.15 -10.25
N MET A 324 1.97 -6.96 -9.35
CA MET A 324 1.81 -7.83 -8.16
C MET A 324 1.42 -9.27 -8.51
N LEU A 325 0.56 -9.44 -9.51
CA LEU A 325 0.13 -10.73 -10.02
C LEU A 325 1.19 -11.42 -10.86
N SER A 326 2.33 -10.78 -11.12
CA SER A 326 3.38 -11.32 -11.99
C SER A 326 2.86 -11.69 -13.39
N ASP A 327 1.95 -10.88 -13.95
CA ASP A 327 1.30 -11.14 -15.23
C ASP A 327 2.20 -10.75 -16.41
N LYS A 328 3.02 -11.69 -16.88
CA LYS A 328 3.93 -11.48 -18.01
C LYS A 328 3.22 -11.19 -19.33
N GLU A 329 1.97 -11.63 -19.49
CA GLU A 329 1.18 -11.34 -20.69
C GLU A 329 0.75 -9.86 -20.76
N ALA A 330 0.84 -9.12 -19.64
CA ALA A 330 0.57 -7.69 -19.58
C ALA A 330 1.75 -6.82 -20.07
N LEU A 331 2.96 -7.39 -20.23
CA LEU A 331 4.18 -6.66 -20.64
C LEU A 331 4.01 -5.72 -21.86
N PRO A 332 3.41 -6.14 -23.00
CA PRO A 332 3.27 -5.25 -24.15
C PRO A 332 2.38 -4.03 -23.86
N GLU A 333 1.28 -4.23 -23.15
CA GLU A 333 0.37 -3.13 -22.78
C GLU A 333 1.02 -2.24 -21.72
N LEU A 334 1.69 -2.80 -20.71
CA LEU A 334 2.42 -2.02 -19.70
C LEU A 334 3.51 -1.15 -20.34
N LYS A 335 4.26 -1.67 -21.32
CA LYS A 335 5.25 -0.88 -22.06
C LYS A 335 4.59 0.27 -22.81
N HIS A 336 3.49 0.01 -23.51
CA HIS A 336 2.74 1.05 -24.20
C HIS A 336 2.25 2.15 -23.24
N ARG A 337 1.71 1.76 -22.07
CA ARG A 337 1.25 2.71 -21.04
C ARG A 337 2.38 3.51 -20.44
N TYR A 338 3.49 2.88 -20.12
CA TYR A 338 4.70 3.55 -19.64
C TYR A 338 5.18 4.63 -20.62
N GLU A 339 5.21 4.34 -21.92
CA GLU A 339 5.75 5.26 -22.93
C GLU A 339 4.76 6.36 -23.35
N GLN A 340 3.45 6.06 -23.38
CA GLN A 340 2.48 6.88 -24.14
C GLN A 340 1.23 7.30 -23.34
N ASP A 341 1.02 6.83 -22.10
CA ASP A 341 -0.19 7.22 -21.36
C ASP A 341 -0.18 8.72 -21.04
N PRO A 342 -1.30 9.45 -21.23
CA PRO A 342 -1.36 10.88 -20.94
C PRO A 342 -1.15 11.19 -19.46
N ALA A 343 -1.61 10.31 -18.57
CA ALA A 343 -1.55 10.53 -17.12
C ALA A 343 -0.19 10.12 -16.56
N GLU A 344 0.47 11.03 -15.85
CA GLU A 344 1.76 10.77 -15.20
C GLU A 344 1.70 9.62 -14.16
N PRO A 345 0.66 9.53 -13.30
CA PRO A 345 0.54 8.42 -12.35
C PRO A 345 0.52 7.05 -13.04
N VAL A 346 -0.15 6.96 -14.20
CA VAL A 346 -0.24 5.70 -14.98
C VAL A 346 1.14 5.33 -15.52
N ARG A 347 1.87 6.28 -16.13
CA ARG A 347 3.22 6.01 -16.66
C ARG A 347 4.16 5.51 -15.56
N THR A 348 4.10 6.14 -14.39
CA THR A 348 4.96 5.79 -13.25
C THR A 348 4.64 4.40 -12.70
N GLU A 349 3.37 4.04 -12.51
CA GLU A 349 2.99 2.69 -12.06
C GLU A 349 3.23 1.62 -13.14
N ALA A 350 3.01 1.94 -14.41
CA ALA A 350 3.32 1.07 -15.53
C ALA A 350 4.82 0.74 -15.62
N ARG A 351 5.70 1.74 -15.45
CA ARG A 351 7.16 1.53 -15.40
C ARG A 351 7.55 0.58 -14.27
N LYS A 352 7.10 0.87 -13.04
CA LYS A 352 7.38 0.00 -11.87
C LYS A 352 6.91 -1.43 -12.08
N ALA A 353 5.71 -1.61 -12.65
CA ALA A 353 5.17 -2.93 -12.94
C ALA A 353 5.98 -3.65 -14.03
N TYR A 354 6.36 -2.94 -15.09
CA TYR A 354 7.20 -3.47 -16.17
C TYR A 354 8.56 -3.92 -15.64
N ASP A 355 9.28 -3.05 -14.92
CA ASP A 355 10.60 -3.32 -14.35
C ASP A 355 10.56 -4.53 -13.39
N ARG A 356 9.46 -4.69 -12.64
CA ARG A 356 9.25 -5.84 -11.74
C ARG A 356 9.08 -7.15 -12.51
N LEU A 357 8.39 -7.11 -13.65
CA LEU A 357 8.12 -8.29 -14.47
C LEU A 357 9.31 -8.71 -15.34
N THR A 358 10.13 -7.75 -15.78
CA THR A 358 11.38 -8.00 -16.51
C THR A 358 12.55 -8.38 -15.58
N GLY A 359 12.42 -8.13 -14.28
CA GLY A 359 13.48 -8.33 -13.30
C GLY A 359 14.50 -7.20 -13.25
N GLU A 360 14.28 -6.12 -14.02
CA GLU A 360 15.10 -4.90 -13.98
C GLU A 360 14.99 -4.20 -12.62
N ALA A 361 13.85 -4.28 -11.94
CA ALA A 361 13.68 -3.76 -10.58
C ALA A 361 14.53 -4.48 -9.52
N THR A 362 15.01 -5.70 -9.84
CA THR A 362 15.84 -6.53 -8.96
C THR A 362 17.30 -6.62 -9.42
N ARG A 363 17.66 -5.98 -10.54
CA ARG A 363 19.07 -5.85 -10.91
C ARG A 363 19.75 -5.04 -9.82
N GLU A 364 20.78 -5.61 -9.21
CA GLU A 364 21.59 -4.85 -8.27
C GLU A 364 22.32 -3.75 -9.05
N LEU A 365 22.65 -2.63 -8.39
CA LEU A 365 23.40 -1.52 -9.00
C LEU A 365 24.67 -1.99 -9.75
N LYS A 366 25.26 -3.09 -9.30
CA LYS A 366 26.46 -3.73 -9.88
C LYS A 366 26.22 -4.42 -11.24
N ASP A 367 24.97 -4.74 -11.55
CA ASP A 367 24.57 -5.48 -12.76
C ASP A 367 24.12 -4.53 -13.88
N LEU A 368 24.05 -3.23 -13.61
CA LEU A 368 23.76 -2.20 -14.60
C LEU A 368 25.02 -1.81 -15.37
N THR A 369 24.84 -1.50 -16.65
CA THR A 369 25.93 -0.92 -17.44
C THR A 369 26.18 0.53 -17.03
N ASP A 370 27.39 1.04 -17.27
CA ASP A 370 27.74 2.44 -16.97
C ASP A 370 26.75 3.43 -17.62
N THR A 371 26.26 3.11 -18.82
CA THR A 371 25.27 3.94 -19.53
C THR A 371 23.92 3.96 -18.84
N GLU A 372 23.45 2.82 -18.32
CA GLU A 372 22.18 2.73 -17.58
C GLU A 372 22.26 3.47 -16.23
N LEU A 373 23.43 3.42 -15.58
CA LEU A 373 23.70 4.14 -14.34
C LEU A 373 23.69 5.66 -14.55
N GLU A 374 24.30 6.14 -15.64
CA GLU A 374 24.27 7.55 -16.04
C GLU A 374 22.85 8.04 -16.34
N ASP A 375 22.03 7.22 -16.99
CA ASP A 375 20.62 7.53 -17.25
C ASP A 375 19.80 7.63 -15.97
N MET A 376 19.96 6.69 -15.02
CA MET A 376 19.34 6.80 -13.71
C MET A 376 19.77 8.07 -12.96
N LEU A 377 21.06 8.42 -13.01
CA LEU A 377 21.56 9.65 -12.39
C LEU A 377 20.95 10.91 -13.03
N ARG A 378 20.77 10.92 -14.36
CA ARG A 378 20.08 12.01 -15.07
C ARG A 378 18.63 12.13 -14.62
N ASP A 379 17.91 11.03 -14.51
CA ASP A 379 16.51 11.01 -14.06
C ASP A 379 16.37 11.51 -12.62
N ILE A 380 17.22 11.03 -11.70
CA ILE A 380 17.23 11.49 -10.30
C ILE A 380 17.50 12.99 -10.20
N LYS A 381 18.47 13.51 -10.98
CA LYS A 381 18.76 14.96 -11.00
C LYS A 381 17.56 15.79 -11.47
N ARG A 382 16.89 15.37 -12.55
CA ARG A 382 15.66 16.03 -13.03
C ARG A 382 14.55 16.00 -11.98
N GLU A 383 14.41 14.90 -11.26
CA GLU A 383 13.42 14.77 -10.18
C GLU A 383 13.70 15.75 -9.03
N LEU A 384 14.97 15.87 -8.62
CA LEU A 384 15.41 16.80 -7.58
C LEU A 384 15.23 18.27 -8.00
N GLU A 385 15.57 18.61 -9.24
CA GLU A 385 15.34 19.94 -9.80
C GLU A 385 13.85 20.30 -9.82
N ARG A 386 12.98 19.37 -10.21
CA ARG A 386 11.51 19.57 -10.16
C ARG A 386 10.99 19.81 -8.74
N ARG A 387 11.56 19.15 -7.73
CA ARG A 387 11.17 19.35 -6.33
C ARG A 387 11.66 20.70 -5.80
N ASN A 388 12.90 21.07 -6.11
CA ASN A 388 13.47 22.34 -5.67
C ASN A 388 12.76 23.53 -6.33
N GLY A 389 12.37 23.43 -7.60
CA GLY A 389 11.63 24.48 -8.32
C GLY A 389 10.15 24.64 -7.93
N ARG A 390 9.59 23.77 -7.09
CA ARG A 390 8.23 23.90 -6.51
C ARG A 390 8.23 24.57 -5.12
N SER A 391 9.39 24.99 -4.63
CA SER A 391 9.58 25.53 -3.28
C SER A 391 9.57 27.06 -3.20
N ASP A 392 9.37 27.74 -4.34
CA ASP A 392 9.17 29.19 -4.48
C ASP A 392 7.70 29.46 -4.84
#